data_AF-A0A2H1W728-F1
#
_entry.id   AF-A0A2H1W728-F1
#
_cell.length_a   1.000
_cell.length_b   1.000
_cell.length_c   1.000
_cell.angle_alpha   90.00
_cell.angle_beta   90.00
_cell.angle_gamma   90.00
#
_symmetry.space_group_name_H-M   'P 1'
#
loop_
_entity.id
_entity.type
_entity.pdbx_description
1 polymer ?
#
loop_
_entity_poly.entity_id
_entity_poly.type
_entity_poly.pdbx_seq_one_letter_code
_entity_poly.pdbx_strand_id
1 'polypeptide(L)'
;VACDVLLPNGQVSRWSSGRKCHCRTRGLGNGSRHGVWNCVLTPYYMGLVTQMVKSVLLTSPPIPGGMFPGRMVRVKGSTPLEATKFGLNFQYYHKNAYDMIAFHFNPRFTSNTAVRNHYIAGAWGVEEEDGALPLTPGTPFDILFICHYDRFKVMINGAHFCDFFHRVPFHRITNINAWGDVNIESIEFGGTPPPVDY
;
A
#
# COMPACT_ATOMS: atom_id res chain seq x y z
N VAL A 1 -9.61 -16.05 40.31
CA VAL A 1 -9.51 -17.33 39.56
C VAL A 1 -8.12 -17.33 38.95
N ALA A 2 -7.31 -18.36 39.22
CA ALA A 2 -6.02 -18.53 38.56
C ALA A 2 -6.24 -19.35 37.29
N CYS A 3 -5.66 -18.93 36.17
CA CYS A 3 -5.66 -19.69 34.94
C CYS A 3 -4.23 -20.14 34.68
N ASP A 4 -4.07 -21.44 34.45
CA ASP A 4 -2.80 -22.05 34.05
C ASP A 4 -2.74 -22.05 32.51
N VAL A 5 -1.65 -21.52 31.94
CA VAL A 5 -1.43 -21.50 30.49
C VAL A 5 -0.24 -22.40 30.16
N LEU A 6 -0.47 -23.39 29.29
CA LEU A 6 0.56 -24.26 28.72
C LEU A 6 1.30 -23.51 27.62
N LEU A 7 2.61 -23.36 27.79
CA LEU A 7 3.48 -22.78 26.76
C LEU A 7 3.93 -23.87 25.76
N PRO A 8 4.29 -23.49 24.52
CA PRO A 8 4.69 -24.43 23.47
C PRO A 8 5.91 -25.31 23.80
N ASN A 9 6.68 -24.95 24.84
CA ASN A 9 7.81 -25.73 25.35
C ASN A 9 7.42 -26.71 26.49
N GLY A 10 6.12 -26.88 26.76
CA GLY A 10 5.60 -27.79 27.79
C GLY A 10 5.65 -27.24 29.22
N GLN A 11 6.04 -25.99 29.44
CA GLN A 11 6.02 -25.38 30.76
C GLN A 11 4.69 -24.67 31.03
N VAL A 12 4.17 -24.82 32.25
CA VAL A 12 2.93 -24.17 32.71
C VAL A 12 3.30 -22.90 33.48
N SER A 13 2.79 -21.76 33.04
CA SER A 13 2.94 -20.49 33.76
C SER A 13 1.62 -20.09 34.42
N ARG A 14 1.69 -19.73 35.70
CA ARG A 14 0.52 -19.43 36.54
C ARG A 14 0.47 -17.94 36.84
N TRP A 15 -0.54 -17.26 36.30
CA TRP A 15 -0.76 -15.83 36.53
C TRP A 15 -2.01 -15.61 37.40
N SER A 16 -1.88 -14.80 38.45
CA SER A 16 -2.97 -14.38 39.32
C SER A 16 -3.22 -12.88 39.14
N SER A 17 -4.19 -12.52 38.29
CA SER A 17 -4.67 -11.13 38.27
C SER A 17 -5.62 -10.91 39.45
N GLY A 18 -5.15 -10.18 40.45
CA GLY A 18 -5.96 -9.73 41.58
C GLY A 18 -7.07 -8.79 41.12
N ARG A 19 -8.32 -9.25 41.18
CA ARG A 19 -9.51 -8.47 41.54
C ARG A 19 -10.71 -9.41 41.72
N LYS A 20 -11.32 -9.36 42.90
CA LYS A 20 -12.47 -10.18 43.34
C LYS A 20 -13.70 -9.83 42.50
N CYS A 21 -14.21 -10.76 41.70
CA CYS A 21 -15.56 -10.66 41.13
C CYS A 21 -16.53 -11.31 42.13
N HIS A 22 -17.49 -10.52 42.63
CA HIS A 22 -18.52 -10.97 43.58
C HIS A 22 -19.70 -11.52 42.78
N CYS A 23 -19.88 -12.84 42.73
CA CYS A 23 -21.10 -13.47 42.21
C CYS A 23 -21.98 -13.90 43.40
N ARG A 24 -23.11 -13.21 43.58
CA ARG A 24 -24.20 -13.67 44.44
C ARG A 24 -24.91 -14.83 43.74
N THR A 25 -24.92 -16.00 44.35
CA THR A 25 -25.81 -17.11 43.95
C THR A 25 -27.22 -16.87 44.50
N ARG A 26 -28.20 -16.76 43.60
CA ARG A 26 -29.58 -17.19 43.89
C ARG A 26 -29.87 -18.36 42.97
N GLY A 27 -30.10 -19.53 43.58
CA GLY A 27 -30.47 -20.74 42.85
C GLY A 27 -31.89 -20.69 42.32
N LEU A 28 -32.17 -21.57 41.36
CA LEU A 28 -33.28 -22.52 41.29
C LEU A 28 -33.43 -23.01 39.84
N GLY A 29 -33.67 -24.32 39.69
CA GLY A 29 -34.62 -24.82 38.69
C GLY A 29 -34.05 -25.43 37.41
N ASN A 30 -34.35 -26.72 37.24
CA ASN A 30 -34.27 -27.50 36.00
C ASN A 30 -34.94 -26.80 34.80
N GLY A 31 -34.38 -26.99 33.59
CA GLY A 31 -35.08 -26.73 32.34
C GLY A 31 -34.17 -26.45 31.15
N SER A 32 -34.13 -27.41 30.21
CA SER A 32 -33.84 -27.29 28.77
C SER A 32 -33.02 -26.09 28.26
N ARG A 33 -31.75 -26.34 27.92
CA ARG A 33 -30.89 -25.39 27.19
C ARG A 33 -31.14 -25.47 25.68
N HIS A 34 -31.92 -24.53 25.13
CA HIS A 34 -31.62 -23.96 23.82
C HIS A 34 -31.11 -22.55 24.03
N GLY A 35 -29.82 -22.45 24.38
CA GLY A 35 -29.11 -21.19 24.48
C GLY A 35 -28.53 -20.82 23.12
N VAL A 36 -28.91 -19.64 22.64
CA VAL A 36 -28.31 -18.98 21.48
C VAL A 36 -26.80 -18.96 21.65
N TRP A 37 -26.08 -19.62 20.73
CA TRP A 37 -24.63 -19.53 20.65
C TRP A 37 -24.26 -18.18 20.05
N ASN A 38 -24.18 -17.14 20.88
CA ASN A 38 -23.36 -15.98 20.53
C ASN A 38 -21.90 -16.44 20.60
N CYS A 39 -21.37 -16.83 19.45
CA CYS A 39 -19.97 -17.13 19.26
C CYS A 39 -19.19 -15.82 19.45
N VAL A 40 -18.79 -15.53 20.69
CA VAL A 40 -17.87 -14.44 21.00
C VAL A 40 -16.54 -14.80 20.37
N LEU A 41 -16.28 -14.24 19.19
CA LEU A 41 -14.99 -14.31 18.51
C LEU A 41 -13.91 -13.90 19.51
N THR A 42 -12.98 -14.82 19.74
CA THR A 42 -11.86 -14.63 20.67
C THR A 42 -11.05 -13.38 20.29
N PRO A 43 -10.50 -12.63 21.26
CA PRO A 43 -9.69 -11.42 20.99
C PRO A 43 -8.44 -11.68 20.13
N TYR A 44 -8.06 -12.94 19.90
CA TYR A 44 -7.02 -13.33 18.95
C TYR A 44 -7.39 -13.09 17.48
N TYR A 45 -8.67 -13.20 17.11
CA TYR A 45 -9.11 -12.96 15.72
C TYR A 45 -9.13 -11.46 15.39
N MET A 46 -9.41 -10.61 16.39
CA MET A 46 -9.35 -9.16 16.24
C MET A 46 -7.91 -8.62 16.23
N GLY A 47 -6.96 -9.37 16.78
CA GLY A 47 -5.54 -8.99 16.84
C GLY A 47 -4.77 -9.15 15.52
N LEU A 48 -5.17 -10.10 14.67
CA LEU A 48 -4.54 -10.27 13.34
C LEU A 48 -5.11 -9.31 12.28
N VAL A 49 -6.33 -8.78 12.49
CA VAL A 49 -6.96 -7.84 11.56
C VAL A 49 -6.46 -6.39 11.76
N THR A 50 -5.77 -6.09 12.87
CA THR A 50 -5.37 -4.72 13.22
C THR A 50 -3.88 -4.40 13.10
N GLN A 51 -3.04 -5.31 12.58
CA GLN A 51 -1.61 -5.03 12.38
C GLN A 51 -1.15 -5.11 10.92
N MET A 52 -1.95 -4.56 10.01
CA MET A 52 -1.38 -3.81 8.89
C MET A 52 -1.56 -2.34 9.24
N VAL A 53 -0.62 -1.77 9.99
CA VAL A 53 -0.47 -0.32 10.02
C VAL A 53 -0.38 0.11 8.56
N LYS A 54 -1.34 0.92 8.09
CA LYS A 54 -1.28 1.60 6.80
C LYS A 54 0.08 2.31 6.74
N SER A 55 1.10 1.66 6.19
CA SER A 55 2.36 2.33 5.84
C SER A 55 2.13 3.06 4.52
N VAL A 56 1.21 4.02 4.57
CA VAL A 56 1.29 5.13 3.63
C VAL A 56 2.58 5.83 4.02
N LEU A 57 3.51 5.95 3.07
CA LEU A 57 4.73 6.73 3.29
C LEU A 57 4.33 8.06 3.93
N LEU A 58 4.75 8.28 5.18
CA LEU A 58 4.47 9.51 5.92
C LEU A 58 5.09 10.74 5.22
N THR A 59 5.97 10.52 4.24
CA THR A 59 6.63 11.55 3.45
C THR A 59 6.67 11.14 1.97
N SER A 60 6.59 12.11 1.06
CA SER A 60 6.88 11.90 -0.36
C SER A 60 8.40 11.94 -0.56
N PRO A 61 9.10 10.80 -0.68
CA PRO A 61 10.55 10.80 -0.74
C PRO A 61 11.06 11.55 -1.97
N PRO A 62 12.12 12.37 -1.82
CA PRO A 62 12.79 12.96 -2.96
C PRO A 62 13.46 11.89 -3.80
N ILE A 63 13.50 12.10 -5.12
CA ILE A 63 14.21 11.25 -6.06
C ILE A 63 15.69 11.71 -6.08
N PRO A 64 16.64 10.91 -5.57
CA PRO A 64 18.02 11.36 -5.41
C PRO A 64 18.65 11.67 -6.77
N GLY A 65 19.09 12.91 -7.00
CA GLY A 65 19.64 13.33 -8.29
C GLY A 65 18.61 13.51 -9.41
N GLY A 66 17.30 13.52 -9.09
CA GLY A 66 16.22 13.80 -10.04
C GLY A 66 16.03 12.74 -11.13
N MET A 67 15.16 13.05 -12.07
CA MET A 67 14.86 12.16 -13.20
C MET A 67 15.75 12.44 -14.40
N PHE A 68 16.26 11.38 -15.01
CA PHE A 68 17.05 11.40 -16.23
C PHE A 68 16.75 10.16 -17.09
N PRO A 69 17.07 10.17 -18.39
CA PRO A 69 16.94 8.97 -19.22
C PRO A 69 17.78 7.81 -18.68
N GLY A 70 17.17 6.67 -18.40
CA GLY A 70 17.78 5.53 -17.72
C GLY A 70 17.53 5.48 -16.21
N ARG A 71 16.95 6.52 -15.60
CA ARG A 71 16.56 6.52 -14.18
C ARG A 71 15.53 5.42 -13.93
N MET A 72 15.79 4.61 -12.91
CA MET A 72 14.89 3.57 -12.43
C MET A 72 14.31 3.94 -11.07
N VAL A 73 13.01 3.80 -10.92
CA VAL A 73 12.30 3.90 -9.63
C VAL A 73 11.51 2.61 -9.44
N ARG A 74 11.91 1.80 -8.47
CA ARG A 74 11.29 0.51 -8.18
C ARG A 74 10.52 0.61 -6.88
N VAL A 75 9.25 0.23 -6.91
CA VAL A 75 8.33 0.27 -5.79
C VAL A 75 7.90 -1.15 -5.48
N LYS A 76 8.26 -1.64 -4.29
CA LYS A 76 7.81 -2.93 -3.77
C LYS A 76 6.82 -2.70 -2.66
N GLY A 77 5.79 -3.53 -2.62
CA GLY A 77 4.76 -3.42 -1.62
C GLY A 77 3.68 -4.46 -1.78
N SER A 78 2.58 -4.23 -1.10
CA SER A 78 1.38 -5.06 -1.18
C SER A 78 0.14 -4.18 -1.02
N THR A 79 -1.02 -4.78 -1.23
CA THR A 79 -2.31 -4.13 -0.98
C THR A 79 -3.12 -4.96 0.01
N PRO A 80 -4.04 -4.35 0.78
CA PRO A 80 -5.03 -5.11 1.55
C PRO A 80 -5.90 -6.01 0.65
N LEU A 81 -6.52 -7.04 1.23
CA LEU A 81 -7.40 -7.96 0.47
C LEU A 81 -8.60 -7.23 -0.16
N GLU A 82 -9.14 -6.22 0.53
CA GLU A 82 -10.28 -5.42 0.09
C GLU A 82 -9.86 -4.14 -0.65
N ALA A 83 -8.64 -4.09 -1.19
CA ALA A 83 -8.13 -2.89 -1.86
C ALA A 83 -8.97 -2.55 -3.10
N THR A 84 -9.37 -1.28 -3.19
CA THR A 84 -10.16 -0.79 -4.33
C THR A 84 -9.25 -0.17 -5.39
N LYS A 85 -8.29 0.66 -4.95
CA LYS A 85 -7.31 1.33 -5.80
C LYS A 85 -6.18 1.94 -4.98
N PHE A 86 -5.05 2.18 -5.63
CA PHE A 86 -3.96 2.99 -5.09
C PHE A 86 -3.31 3.81 -6.18
N GLY A 87 -2.56 4.83 -5.81
CA GLY A 87 -1.85 5.70 -6.75
C GLY A 87 -0.38 5.86 -6.41
N LEU A 88 0.45 5.87 -7.45
CA LEU A 88 1.86 6.25 -7.42
C LEU A 88 2.01 7.52 -8.28
N ASN A 89 2.40 8.61 -7.64
CA ASN A 89 2.46 9.93 -8.25
C ASN A 89 3.92 10.39 -8.35
N PHE A 90 4.38 10.68 -9.56
CA PHE A 90 5.61 11.41 -9.79
C PHE A 90 5.31 12.91 -9.78
N GLN A 91 5.75 13.58 -8.71
CA GLN A 91 5.36 14.94 -8.38
C GLN A 91 6.52 15.92 -8.57
N TYR A 92 6.14 17.18 -8.76
CA TYR A 92 7.06 18.31 -8.73
C TYR A 92 6.38 19.55 -8.13
N TYR A 93 7.21 20.44 -7.60
CA TYR A 93 6.75 21.75 -7.14
C TYR A 93 6.86 22.79 -8.26
N HIS A 94 5.87 23.67 -8.39
CA HIS A 94 5.93 24.78 -9.32
C HIS A 94 5.33 26.07 -8.75
N LYS A 95 6.18 27.07 -8.51
CA LYS A 95 5.84 28.51 -8.33
C LYS A 95 4.49 28.74 -7.63
N ASN A 96 4.36 28.26 -6.39
CA ASN A 96 3.19 28.41 -5.50
C ASN A 96 2.02 27.44 -5.70
N ALA A 97 2.13 26.48 -6.61
CA ALA A 97 1.20 25.35 -6.71
C ALA A 97 1.85 24.11 -6.07
N TYR A 98 1.23 23.64 -4.99
CA TYR A 98 1.54 22.34 -4.42
C TYR A 98 0.93 21.25 -5.31
N ASP A 99 1.53 20.05 -5.30
CA ASP A 99 0.95 18.81 -5.81
C ASP A 99 0.73 18.71 -7.34
N MET A 100 1.63 19.25 -8.16
CA MET A 100 1.62 18.92 -9.59
C MET A 100 2.07 17.47 -9.81
N ILE A 101 1.35 16.73 -10.64
CA ILE A 101 1.65 15.33 -10.95
C ILE A 101 2.01 15.21 -12.42
N ALA A 102 3.29 14.97 -12.70
CA ALA A 102 3.78 14.75 -14.06
C ALA A 102 3.35 13.38 -14.60
N PHE A 103 3.31 12.39 -13.73
CA PHE A 103 2.84 11.05 -14.05
C PHE A 103 2.10 10.45 -12.86
N HIS A 104 0.80 10.23 -13.05
CA HIS A 104 -0.10 9.54 -12.14
C HIS A 104 -0.29 8.11 -12.63
N PHE A 105 0.10 7.13 -11.83
CA PHE A 105 -0.14 5.72 -12.10
C PHE A 105 -1.13 5.17 -11.06
N ASN A 106 -2.31 4.75 -11.49
CA ASN A 106 -3.42 4.37 -10.60
C ASN A 106 -4.03 3.01 -10.96
N PRO A 107 -3.47 1.93 -10.41
CA PRO A 107 -4.14 0.63 -10.37
C PRO A 107 -5.52 0.72 -9.70
N ARG A 108 -6.55 0.31 -10.42
CA ARG A 108 -7.95 0.21 -9.96
C ARG A 108 -8.38 -1.25 -10.08
N PHE A 109 -8.52 -1.93 -8.94
CA PHE A 109 -8.90 -3.34 -8.91
C PHE A 109 -10.36 -3.56 -9.30
N THR A 110 -11.25 -2.61 -8.98
CA THR A 110 -12.68 -2.68 -9.31
C THR A 110 -12.98 -2.69 -10.80
N SER A 111 -12.16 -2.00 -11.59
CA SER A 111 -12.26 -1.94 -13.06
C SER A 111 -11.17 -2.74 -13.78
N ASN A 112 -10.34 -3.48 -13.04
CA ASN A 112 -9.24 -4.29 -13.55
C ASN A 112 -8.32 -3.56 -14.57
N THR A 113 -8.02 -2.28 -14.31
CA THR A 113 -7.18 -1.44 -15.18
C THR A 113 -6.20 -0.61 -14.34
N ALA A 114 -5.12 -0.15 -14.97
CA ALA A 114 -4.27 0.89 -14.43
C ALA A 114 -4.48 2.18 -15.22
N VAL A 115 -5.05 3.18 -14.56
CA VAL A 115 -5.24 4.51 -15.15
C VAL A 115 -3.92 5.27 -15.11
N ARG A 116 -3.54 5.87 -16.23
CA ARG A 116 -2.39 6.78 -16.31
C ARG A 116 -2.84 8.17 -16.72
N ASN A 117 -2.33 9.20 -16.05
CA ASN A 117 -2.63 10.58 -16.39
C ASN A 117 -1.57 11.55 -15.84
N HIS A 118 -1.84 12.84 -15.92
CA HIS A 118 -1.09 13.93 -15.32
C HIS A 118 -2.09 14.94 -14.72
N TYR A 119 -1.65 15.68 -13.72
CA TYR A 119 -2.43 16.73 -13.06
C TYR A 119 -1.62 18.01 -13.01
N ILE A 120 -2.08 19.03 -13.73
CA ILE A 120 -1.42 20.34 -13.82
C ILE A 120 -2.44 21.45 -13.67
N ALA A 121 -2.06 22.54 -13.00
CA ALA A 121 -2.88 23.75 -12.86
C ALA A 121 -4.32 23.48 -12.36
N GLY A 122 -4.50 22.49 -11.48
CA GLY A 122 -5.81 22.17 -10.90
C GLY A 122 -6.68 21.22 -11.72
N ALA A 123 -6.19 20.69 -12.84
CA ALA A 123 -6.96 19.85 -13.73
C ALA A 123 -6.23 18.55 -14.11
N TRP A 124 -7.01 17.47 -14.23
CA TRP A 124 -6.57 16.22 -14.83
C TRP A 124 -6.57 16.33 -16.35
N GLY A 125 -5.58 15.70 -16.98
CA GLY A 125 -5.58 15.50 -18.43
C GLY A 125 -6.49 14.38 -18.90
N VAL A 126 -6.24 13.90 -20.12
CA VAL A 126 -6.92 12.72 -20.70
C VAL A 126 -6.38 11.43 -20.08
N GLU A 127 -7.26 10.55 -19.59
CA GLU A 127 -6.87 9.25 -19.03
C GLU A 127 -6.42 8.26 -20.12
N GLU A 128 -5.41 7.44 -19.80
CA GLU A 128 -5.02 6.24 -20.54
C GLU A 128 -5.34 5.00 -19.70
N GLU A 129 -6.10 4.06 -20.25
CA GLU A 129 -6.67 2.91 -19.52
C GLU A 129 -6.48 1.56 -20.23
N ASP A 130 -5.67 1.51 -21.28
CA ASP A 130 -5.35 0.29 -22.03
C ASP A 130 -4.60 -0.75 -21.17
N GLY A 131 -4.92 -2.03 -21.37
CA GLY A 131 -4.28 -3.15 -20.68
C GLY A 131 -4.98 -3.59 -19.39
N ALA A 132 -5.09 -4.90 -19.20
CA ALA A 132 -5.63 -5.48 -17.98
C ALA A 132 -4.60 -5.39 -16.85
N LEU A 133 -5.04 -5.03 -15.64
CA LEU A 133 -4.16 -4.84 -14.49
C LEU A 133 -3.53 -6.18 -14.05
N PRO A 134 -2.20 -6.36 -14.09
CA PRO A 134 -1.54 -7.60 -13.68
C PRO A 134 -1.24 -7.62 -12.17
N LEU A 135 -2.17 -7.14 -11.34
CA LEU A 135 -2.08 -7.11 -9.89
C LEU A 135 -3.32 -7.74 -9.27
N THR A 136 -3.15 -8.46 -8.16
CA THR A 136 -4.26 -9.03 -7.39
C THR A 136 -4.29 -8.40 -5.99
N PRO A 137 -5.46 -7.97 -5.47
CA PRO A 137 -5.56 -7.49 -4.09
C PRO A 137 -5.00 -8.49 -3.09
N GLY A 138 -4.39 -8.02 -2.00
CA GLY A 138 -3.79 -8.90 -0.99
C GLY A 138 -2.43 -9.50 -1.37
N THR A 139 -1.97 -9.33 -2.61
CA THR A 139 -0.70 -9.92 -3.07
C THR A 139 0.44 -8.91 -3.08
N PRO A 140 1.69 -9.34 -2.82
CA PRO A 140 2.87 -8.52 -3.04
C PRO A 140 3.06 -8.19 -4.53
N PHE A 141 3.63 -7.03 -4.79
CA PHE A 141 3.96 -6.57 -6.13
C PHE A 141 5.36 -5.94 -6.19
N ASP A 142 5.91 -5.95 -7.40
CA ASP A 142 7.13 -5.22 -7.78
C ASP A 142 6.83 -4.39 -9.02
N ILE A 143 6.79 -3.06 -8.87
CA ILE A 143 6.55 -2.13 -9.98
C ILE A 143 7.84 -1.36 -10.25
N LEU A 144 8.33 -1.46 -11.48
CA LEU A 144 9.51 -0.73 -11.94
C LEU A 144 9.12 0.32 -12.98
N PHE A 145 9.44 1.56 -12.67
CA PHE A 145 9.33 2.69 -13.58
C PHE A 145 10.71 3.01 -14.16
N ILE A 146 10.83 3.03 -15.48
CA ILE A 146 12.05 3.41 -16.19
C ILE A 146 11.78 4.68 -16.97
N CYS A 147 12.52 5.74 -16.66
CA CYS A 147 12.44 7.01 -17.39
C CYS A 147 13.23 6.89 -18.69
N HIS A 148 12.59 7.08 -19.83
CA HIS A 148 13.23 7.32 -21.12
C HIS A 148 13.17 8.81 -21.47
N TYR A 149 13.75 9.18 -22.61
CA TYR A 149 13.73 10.56 -23.12
C TYR A 149 12.30 11.07 -23.38
N ASP A 150 11.41 10.20 -23.86
CA ASP A 150 10.09 10.57 -24.36
C ASP A 150 8.92 9.93 -23.59
N ARG A 151 9.20 8.94 -22.73
CA ARG A 151 8.18 8.21 -21.97
C ARG A 151 8.69 7.64 -20.66
N PHE A 152 7.77 7.24 -19.80
CA PHE A 152 7.97 6.20 -18.81
C PHE A 152 7.67 4.85 -19.42
N LYS A 153 8.50 3.86 -19.14
CA LYS A 153 8.13 2.45 -19.27
C LYS A 153 7.77 1.92 -17.89
N VAL A 154 6.70 1.15 -17.81
CA VAL A 154 6.23 0.53 -16.56
C VAL A 154 6.30 -0.99 -16.69
N MET A 155 6.96 -1.63 -15.72
CA MET A 155 6.99 -3.07 -15.59
C MET A 155 6.33 -3.45 -14.27
N ILE A 156 5.59 -4.56 -14.29
CA ILE A 156 4.94 -5.11 -13.11
C ILE A 156 5.36 -6.58 -13.01
N ASN A 157 5.90 -6.95 -11.86
CA ASN A 157 6.39 -8.31 -11.57
C ASN A 157 7.37 -8.83 -12.63
N GLY A 158 8.25 -7.95 -13.13
CA GLY A 158 9.27 -8.27 -14.11
C GLY A 158 8.81 -8.29 -15.58
N ALA A 159 7.52 -8.14 -15.85
CA ALA A 159 6.97 -8.05 -17.21
C ALA A 159 6.66 -6.60 -17.60
N HIS A 160 6.89 -6.24 -18.85
CA HIS A 160 6.43 -4.95 -19.39
C HIS A 160 4.90 -4.87 -19.36
N PHE A 161 4.38 -3.76 -18.85
CA PHE A 161 2.94 -3.53 -18.72
C PHE A 161 2.48 -2.43 -19.67
N CYS A 162 3.08 -1.24 -19.60
CA CYS A 162 2.67 -0.11 -20.43
C CYS A 162 3.79 0.91 -20.63
N ASP A 163 3.60 1.79 -21.61
CA ASP A 163 4.37 3.01 -21.79
C ASP A 163 3.46 4.21 -21.49
N PHE A 164 4.01 5.29 -20.92
CA PHE A 164 3.30 6.55 -20.72
C PHE A 164 4.17 7.70 -21.25
N PHE A 165 3.74 8.35 -22.33
CA PHE A 165 4.51 9.43 -22.95
C PHE A 165 4.54 10.67 -22.07
N HIS A 166 5.70 11.33 -22.00
CA HIS A 166 5.89 12.49 -21.14
C HIS A 166 4.99 13.65 -21.59
N ARG A 167 4.03 14.02 -20.75
CA ARG A 167 3.21 15.24 -20.93
C ARG A 167 3.78 16.44 -20.18
N VAL A 168 4.65 16.16 -19.21
CA VAL A 168 5.43 17.14 -18.46
C VAL A 168 6.91 16.75 -18.58
N PRO A 169 7.85 17.70 -18.76
CA PRO A 169 9.25 17.37 -18.85
C PRO A 169 9.75 16.62 -17.62
N PHE A 170 10.32 15.42 -17.83
CA PHE A 170 10.71 14.52 -16.75
C PHE A 170 11.67 15.17 -15.73
N HIS A 171 12.56 16.06 -16.19
CA HIS A 171 13.54 16.73 -15.35
C HIS A 171 12.92 17.65 -14.28
N ARG A 172 11.62 17.96 -14.37
CA ARG A 172 10.91 18.70 -13.32
C ARG A 172 10.57 17.84 -12.12
N ILE A 173 10.44 16.53 -12.30
CA ILE A 173 9.99 15.61 -11.25
C ILE A 173 11.04 15.54 -10.14
N THR A 174 10.60 15.80 -8.91
CA THR A 174 11.46 15.87 -7.73
C THR A 174 11.17 14.77 -6.72
N ASN A 175 9.93 14.30 -6.65
CA ASN A 175 9.50 13.37 -5.60
C ASN A 175 8.55 12.30 -6.15
N ILE A 176 8.44 11.20 -5.43
CA ILE A 176 7.39 10.19 -5.63
C ILE A 176 6.50 10.15 -4.40
N ASN A 177 5.19 10.00 -4.59
CA ASN A 177 4.21 9.85 -3.52
C ASN A 177 3.34 8.62 -3.78
N ALA A 178 3.01 7.89 -2.72
CA ALA A 178 2.05 6.79 -2.77
C ALA A 178 0.82 7.14 -1.94
N TRP A 179 -0.37 6.80 -2.44
CA TRP A 179 -1.65 7.03 -1.76
C TRP A 179 -2.67 5.92 -2.05
N GLY A 180 -3.72 5.84 -1.22
CA GLY A 180 -4.79 4.86 -1.38
C GLY A 180 -4.51 3.54 -0.66
N ASP A 181 -5.04 2.44 -1.20
CA ASP A 181 -5.02 1.12 -0.56
C ASP A 181 -3.71 0.37 -0.86
N VAL A 182 -2.59 0.92 -0.39
CA VAL A 182 -1.25 0.37 -0.61
C VAL A 182 -0.40 0.41 0.64
N ASN A 183 0.39 -0.64 0.83
CA ASN A 183 1.41 -0.76 1.86
C ASN A 183 2.79 -0.81 1.16
N ILE A 184 3.59 0.24 1.33
CA ILE A 184 4.89 0.33 0.66
C ILE A 184 5.97 -0.30 1.53
N GLU A 185 6.65 -1.31 0.99
CA GLU A 185 7.78 -1.96 1.66
C GLU A 185 9.09 -1.20 1.36
N SER A 186 9.34 -0.89 0.09
CA SER A 186 10.52 -0.14 -0.31
C SER A 186 10.28 0.70 -1.57
N ILE A 187 11.03 1.81 -1.65
CA ILE A 187 11.24 2.55 -2.89
C ILE A 187 12.75 2.59 -3.13
N GLU A 188 13.18 1.97 -4.23
CA GLU A 188 14.57 1.84 -4.61
C GLU A 188 14.84 2.68 -5.86
N PHE A 189 15.96 3.40 -5.87
CA PHE A 189 16.38 4.23 -6.99
C PHE A 189 17.61 3.63 -7.65
N GLY A 190 17.60 3.55 -8.98
CA GLY A 190 18.71 2.99 -9.75
C GLY A 190 18.90 3.70 -11.10
N GLY A 191 19.77 3.14 -11.94
CA GLY A 191 20.14 3.73 -13.22
C GLY A 191 21.34 4.68 -13.12
N THR A 192 22.03 4.84 -14.24
CA THR A 192 23.20 5.72 -14.38
C THR A 192 22.83 6.84 -15.35
N PRO A 193 23.10 8.12 -15.03
CA PRO A 193 22.90 9.20 -15.98
C PRO A 193 23.69 8.92 -17.26
N PRO A 194 23.16 9.25 -18.45
CA PRO A 194 23.94 9.18 -19.66
C PRO A 194 25.17 10.09 -19.56
N PRO A 195 26.29 9.73 -20.21
CA PRO A 195 27.43 10.63 -20.32
C PRO A 195 26.99 12.00 -20.84
N VAL A 196 27.49 13.06 -20.23
CA VAL A 196 27.32 14.41 -20.78
C VAL A 196 28.37 14.53 -21.87
N ASP A 197 27.96 14.50 -23.14
CA ASP A 197 28.87 14.79 -24.24
C ASP A 197 29.29 16.28 -24.12
N TYR A 198 30.60 16.52 -23.97
CA TYR A 198 31.22 17.84 -23.85
C TYR A 198 31.53 18.45 -25.23
#